data_AF-A0A659SB15-F1
#
_entry.id   AF-A0A659SB15-F1
#
_cell.length_a   1.000
_cell.length_b   1.000
_cell.length_c   1.000
_cell.angle_alpha   90.00
_cell.angle_beta   90.00
_cell.angle_gamma   90.00
#
_symmetry.space_group_name_H-M   'P 1'
#
loop_
_entity.id
_entity.type
_entity.pdbx_description
1 polymer ?
#
loop_
_entity_poly.entity_id
_entity_poly.type
_entity_poly.pdbx_seq_one_letter_code
_entity_poly.pdbx_strand_id
1 'polypeptide(L)'
;AARKTRRQIRALRRDFVDQLSRHPSHSESEFESLTYHHVSQLSNSQDALARRWLLRWGVVLLNCSHVVWQLRAWESRSDPLSRVRDICISLLRDVMSERGVQQRPLAVTLQELQRICDTLAHHHQPAAHELAAIIWRLHCSLSQLEQAPAQGTLSPGYLMTPQA
;
A
#
# COMPACT_ATOMS: atom_id res chain seq x y z
N ALA A 1 -11.61 -20.19 14.44
CA ALA A 1 -11.01 -19.79 13.15
C ALA A 1 -11.08 -18.27 12.90
N ALA A 2 -12.27 -17.67 12.74
CA ALA A 2 -12.42 -16.26 12.31
C ALA A 2 -11.74 -15.17 13.16
N ARG A 3 -11.53 -15.39 14.47
CA ARG A 3 -10.79 -14.44 15.33
C ARG A 3 -9.28 -14.42 15.04
N LYS A 4 -8.68 -15.60 14.77
CA LYS A 4 -7.25 -15.74 14.41
C LYS A 4 -6.98 -15.05 13.08
N THR A 5 -7.83 -15.30 12.08
CA THR A 5 -7.78 -14.67 10.76
C THR A 5 -7.82 -13.14 10.83
N ARG A 6 -8.77 -12.57 11.59
CA ARG A 6 -8.88 -11.12 11.77
C ARG A 6 -7.65 -10.51 12.44
N ARG A 7 -7.02 -11.22 13.40
CA ARG A 7 -5.78 -10.77 14.04
C ARG A 7 -4.62 -10.72 13.04
N GLN A 8 -4.52 -11.71 12.16
CA GLN A 8 -3.48 -11.75 11.12
C GLN A 8 -3.66 -10.64 10.09
N ILE A 9 -4.89 -10.41 9.62
CA ILE A 9 -5.18 -9.29 8.69
C ILE A 9 -4.85 -7.93 9.34
N ARG A 10 -5.17 -7.75 10.62
CA ARG A 10 -4.81 -6.52 11.34
C ARG A 10 -3.30 -6.37 11.52
N ALA A 11 -2.58 -7.46 11.76
CA ALA A 11 -1.11 -7.45 11.84
C ALA A 11 -0.50 -7.02 10.50
N LEU A 12 -0.85 -7.69 9.41
CA LEU A 12 -0.38 -7.32 8.08
C LEU A 12 -0.64 -5.85 7.74
N ARG A 13 -1.81 -5.31 8.13
CA ARG A 13 -2.12 -3.88 7.93
C ARG A 13 -1.24 -2.96 8.77
N ARG A 14 -0.97 -3.31 10.04
CA ARG A 14 -0.02 -2.54 10.87
C ARG A 14 1.36 -2.53 10.23
N ASP A 15 1.83 -3.70 9.82
CA ASP A 15 3.17 -3.84 9.24
C ASP A 15 3.26 -3.06 7.93
N PHE A 16 2.21 -3.06 7.11
CA PHE A 16 2.15 -2.23 5.91
C PHE A 16 2.10 -0.73 6.20
N VAL A 17 1.35 -0.30 7.23
CA VAL A 17 1.34 1.12 7.65
C VAL A 17 2.73 1.57 8.07
N ASP A 18 3.48 0.72 8.77
CA ASP A 18 4.90 0.97 9.08
C ASP A 18 5.71 1.15 7.78
N GLN A 19 5.52 0.29 6.78
CA GLN A 19 6.19 0.40 5.46
C GLN A 19 5.83 1.65 4.65
N LEU A 20 4.71 2.33 4.94
CA LEU A 20 4.36 3.61 4.31
C LEU A 20 4.98 4.82 5.03
N SER A 21 5.50 4.63 6.24
CA SER A 21 6.05 5.73 7.06
C SER A 21 7.38 6.25 6.50
N ARG A 22 7.82 7.45 6.91
CA ARG A 22 9.11 7.99 6.45
C ARG A 22 10.29 7.09 6.85
N HIS A 23 10.23 6.52 8.05
CA HIS A 23 11.27 5.68 8.64
C HIS A 23 10.63 4.40 9.18
N PRO A 24 10.45 3.37 8.32
CA PRO A 24 9.84 2.11 8.76
C PRO A 24 10.73 1.41 9.79
N SER A 25 10.10 0.71 10.72
CA SER A 25 10.77 -0.09 11.75
C SER A 25 11.29 -1.40 11.19
N HIS A 26 10.59 -1.97 10.21
CA HIS A 26 11.05 -3.15 9.48
C HIS A 26 11.66 -2.75 8.13
N SER A 27 12.72 -3.46 7.75
CA SER A 27 13.24 -3.43 6.39
C SER A 27 12.25 -4.01 5.37
N GLU A 28 12.52 -3.75 4.09
CA GLU A 28 11.74 -4.29 2.98
C GLU A 28 11.62 -5.81 3.03
N SER A 29 12.75 -6.50 3.26
CA SER A 29 12.82 -7.96 3.28
C SER A 29 12.15 -8.57 4.51
N GLU A 30 12.20 -7.91 5.66
CA GLU A 30 11.47 -8.33 6.86
C GLU A 30 9.96 -8.22 6.64
N PHE A 31 9.48 -7.12 6.06
CA PHE A 31 8.06 -6.99 5.73
C PHE A 31 7.60 -8.03 4.69
N GLU A 32 8.42 -8.29 3.67
CA GLU A 32 8.15 -9.33 2.68
C GLU A 32 8.03 -10.70 3.36
N SER A 33 8.97 -11.04 4.24
CA SER A 33 8.96 -12.30 5.00
C SER A 33 7.72 -12.41 5.91
N LEU A 34 7.33 -11.34 6.61
CA LEU A 34 6.12 -11.30 7.43
C LEU A 34 4.86 -11.53 6.59
N THR A 35 4.81 -10.94 5.40
CA THR A 35 3.68 -11.13 4.46
C THR A 35 3.58 -12.58 4.03
N TYR A 36 4.69 -13.21 3.59
CA TYR A 36 4.70 -14.63 3.24
C TYR A 36 4.33 -15.53 4.42
N HIS A 37 4.80 -15.20 5.63
CA HIS A 37 4.43 -15.93 6.84
C HIS A 37 2.91 -15.88 7.07
N HIS A 38 2.29 -14.70 6.94
CA HIS A 38 0.83 -14.57 7.04
C HIS A 38 0.09 -15.36 5.96
N VAL A 39 0.62 -15.40 4.73
CA VAL A 39 0.07 -16.21 3.62
C VAL A 39 0.12 -17.69 3.93
N SER A 40 1.27 -18.19 4.37
CA SER A 40 1.44 -19.59 4.76
C SER A 40 0.53 -19.99 5.94
N GLN A 41 0.34 -19.09 6.92
CA GLN A 41 -0.55 -19.36 8.05
C GLN A 41 -2.04 -19.41 7.65
N LEU A 42 -2.44 -18.69 6.61
CA LEU A 42 -3.82 -18.60 6.16
C LEU A 42 -4.16 -19.62 5.07
N SER A 43 -3.20 -20.15 4.31
CA SER A 43 -3.44 -21.20 3.30
C SER A 43 -4.17 -22.42 3.90
N ASN A 44 -3.82 -22.78 5.13
CA ASN A 44 -4.42 -23.87 5.91
C ASN A 44 -5.75 -23.51 6.61
N SER A 45 -6.26 -22.28 6.46
CA SER A 45 -7.52 -21.83 7.06
C SER A 45 -8.74 -22.29 6.25
N GLN A 46 -9.81 -22.74 6.91
CA GLN A 46 -11.09 -23.02 6.24
C GLN A 46 -11.82 -21.75 5.75
N ASP A 47 -11.33 -20.57 6.13
CA ASP A 47 -11.90 -19.27 5.72
C ASP A 47 -11.45 -18.89 4.29
N ALA A 48 -12.20 -19.39 3.30
CA ALA A 48 -11.93 -19.16 1.88
C ALA A 48 -11.97 -17.69 1.47
N LEU A 49 -12.80 -16.86 2.13
CA LEU A 49 -12.88 -15.43 1.86
C LEU A 49 -11.60 -14.73 2.32
N ALA A 50 -11.14 -15.02 3.54
CA ALA A 50 -9.91 -14.43 4.06
C ALA A 50 -8.66 -14.87 3.29
N ARG A 51 -8.60 -16.13 2.83
CA ARG A 51 -7.53 -16.60 1.95
C ARG A 51 -7.46 -15.80 0.65
N ARG A 52 -8.60 -15.65 -0.05
CA ARG A 52 -8.67 -14.86 -1.28
C ARG A 52 -8.31 -13.39 -1.04
N TRP A 53 -8.79 -12.82 0.06
CA TRP A 53 -8.42 -11.46 0.45
C TRP A 53 -6.91 -11.35 0.60
N LEU A 54 -6.29 -12.22 1.39
CA LEU A 54 -4.86 -12.12 1.67
C LEU A 54 -3.98 -12.36 0.43
N LEU A 55 -4.36 -13.30 -0.45
CA LEU A 55 -3.62 -13.53 -1.70
C LEU A 55 -3.70 -12.32 -2.62
N ARG A 56 -4.89 -11.72 -2.78
CA ARG A 56 -5.06 -10.54 -3.64
C ARG A 56 -4.36 -9.33 -3.06
N TRP A 57 -4.63 -9.03 -1.79
CA TRP A 57 -4.18 -7.80 -1.17
C TRP A 57 -2.75 -7.87 -0.69
N GLY A 58 -2.26 -9.03 -0.22
CA GLY A 58 -0.84 -9.20 0.16
C GLY A 58 0.11 -8.83 -0.97
N VAL A 59 -0.17 -9.27 -2.20
CA VAL A 59 0.60 -8.88 -3.40
C VAL A 59 0.54 -7.37 -3.65
N VAL A 60 -0.63 -6.75 -3.53
CA VAL A 60 -0.78 -5.29 -3.69
C VAL A 60 0.04 -4.53 -2.64
N LEU A 61 0.02 -4.97 -1.38
CA LEU A 61 0.78 -4.34 -0.30
C LEU A 61 2.30 -4.50 -0.51
N LEU A 62 2.76 -5.67 -0.97
CA LEU A 62 4.16 -5.89 -1.33
C LEU A 62 4.58 -4.96 -2.48
N ASN A 63 3.80 -4.89 -3.55
CA ASN A 63 4.09 -4.01 -4.69
C ASN A 63 4.18 -2.54 -4.25
N CYS A 64 3.24 -2.08 -3.42
CA CYS A 64 3.30 -0.74 -2.85
C CYS A 64 4.59 -0.56 -2.03
N SER A 65 4.88 -1.47 -1.10
CA SER A 65 6.09 -1.41 -0.26
C SER A 65 7.35 -1.31 -1.09
N HIS A 66 7.51 -2.17 -2.10
CA HIS A 66 8.68 -2.19 -2.99
C HIS A 66 8.89 -0.84 -3.68
N VAL A 67 7.82 -0.23 -4.21
CA VAL A 67 7.97 1.06 -4.89
C VAL A 67 8.32 2.17 -3.89
N VAL A 68 7.76 2.14 -2.67
CA VAL A 68 8.12 3.13 -1.63
C VAL A 68 9.57 2.96 -1.19
N TRP A 69 10.08 1.73 -1.09
CA TRP A 69 11.51 1.49 -0.83
C TRP A 69 12.40 1.99 -1.96
N GLN A 70 12.02 1.76 -3.22
CA GLN A 70 12.72 2.36 -4.36
C GLN A 70 12.69 3.88 -4.32
N LEU A 71 11.57 4.48 -3.91
CA LEU A 71 11.46 5.91 -3.74
C LEU A 71 12.41 6.41 -2.64
N ARG A 72 12.51 5.72 -1.49
CA ARG A 72 13.46 6.05 -0.41
C ARG A 72 14.92 5.94 -0.85
N ALA A 73 15.25 4.87 -1.58
CA ALA A 73 16.59 4.61 -2.09
C ALA A 73 16.95 5.49 -3.29
N TRP A 74 15.97 6.17 -3.90
CA TRP A 74 16.23 7.09 -4.99
C TRP A 74 16.97 8.31 -4.46
N GLU A 75 18.16 8.52 -5.01
CA GLU A 75 19.05 9.63 -4.68
C GLU A 75 19.25 10.51 -5.92
N SER A 76 19.27 11.81 -5.69
CA SER A 76 19.69 12.78 -6.69
C SER A 76 20.55 13.83 -6.03
N ARG A 77 21.53 14.35 -6.77
CA ARG A 77 22.32 15.52 -6.35
C ARG A 77 21.49 16.81 -6.33
N SER A 78 20.23 16.76 -6.79
CA SER A 78 19.29 17.88 -6.81
C SER A 78 18.47 17.92 -5.52
N ASP A 79 18.77 18.86 -4.64
CA ASP A 79 18.03 19.08 -3.39
C ASP A 79 16.51 19.29 -3.62
N PRO A 80 16.03 20.00 -4.67
CA PRO A 80 14.60 20.12 -4.95
C PRO A 80 13.89 18.79 -5.24
N LEU A 81 14.49 17.90 -6.03
CA LEU A 81 13.85 16.62 -6.37
C LEU A 81 13.81 15.66 -5.18
N SER A 82 14.85 15.67 -4.33
CA SER A 82 14.84 14.96 -3.05
C SER A 82 13.70 15.44 -2.15
N ARG A 83 13.35 16.72 -2.19
CA ARG A 83 12.18 17.25 -1.47
C ARG A 83 10.86 16.76 -2.06
N VAL A 84 10.74 16.66 -3.39
CA VAL A 84 9.55 16.11 -4.06
C VAL A 84 9.35 14.63 -3.68
N ARG A 85 10.42 13.84 -3.66
CA ARG A 85 10.43 12.46 -3.15
C ARG A 85 9.88 12.39 -1.72
N ASP A 86 10.41 13.21 -0.81
CA ASP A 86 10.00 13.22 0.59
C ASP A 86 8.53 13.64 0.78
N ILE A 87 8.03 14.56 -0.06
CA ILE A 87 6.61 14.94 -0.13
C ILE A 87 5.78 13.73 -0.55
N CYS A 88 6.17 13.01 -1.60
CA CYS A 88 5.45 11.83 -2.09
C CYS A 88 5.34 10.75 -1.01
N ILE A 89 6.41 10.49 -0.25
CA ILE A 89 6.38 9.56 0.89
C ILE A 89 5.44 10.08 1.99
N SER A 90 5.46 11.38 2.26
CA SER A 90 4.60 11.99 3.30
C SER A 90 3.11 11.94 2.95
N LEU A 91 2.75 11.99 1.66
CA LEU A 91 1.37 11.84 1.17
C LEU A 91 0.78 10.44 1.45
N LEU A 92 1.63 9.43 1.69
CA LEU A 92 1.19 8.06 1.99
C LEU A 92 0.64 7.92 3.41
N ARG A 93 0.87 8.94 4.25
CA ARG A 93 0.32 9.00 5.60
C ARG A 93 -1.21 8.87 5.51
N ASP A 94 -1.75 8.05 6.39
CA ASP A 94 -3.19 7.80 6.53
C ASP A 94 -3.87 7.08 5.35
N VAL A 95 -3.17 6.69 4.28
CA VAL A 95 -3.77 5.84 3.22
C VAL A 95 -4.35 4.54 3.77
N MET A 96 -3.72 3.99 4.81
CA MET A 96 -4.19 2.79 5.51
C MET A 96 -4.15 2.98 7.03
N SER A 97 -5.02 2.24 7.72
CA SER A 97 -4.95 1.95 9.16
C SER A 97 -5.11 0.46 9.40
N GLU A 98 -4.98 0.00 10.65
CA GLU A 98 -5.30 -1.40 11.02
C GLU A 98 -6.72 -1.81 10.64
N ARG A 99 -7.65 -0.84 10.58
CA ARG A 99 -9.06 -1.06 10.21
C ARG A 99 -9.26 -1.25 8.71
N GLY A 100 -8.28 -0.86 7.90
CA GLY A 100 -8.26 -1.02 6.45
C GLY A 100 -7.84 0.26 5.74
N VAL A 101 -8.00 0.24 4.42
CA VAL A 101 -7.78 1.41 3.54
C VAL A 101 -8.69 2.56 3.99
N GLN A 102 -8.15 3.77 4.00
CA GLN A 102 -8.93 4.98 4.22
C GLN A 102 -9.23 5.59 2.84
N GLN A 103 -10.45 5.36 2.34
CA GLN A 103 -10.80 5.67 0.93
C GLN A 103 -10.63 7.16 0.58
N ARG A 104 -11.03 8.07 1.47
CA ARG A 104 -10.87 9.51 1.24
C ARG A 104 -9.39 9.95 1.22
N PRO A 105 -8.56 9.62 2.22
CA PRO A 105 -7.12 9.84 2.13
C PRO A 105 -6.48 9.22 0.88
N LEU A 106 -6.80 7.97 0.56
CA LEU A 106 -6.28 7.29 -0.63
C LEU A 106 -6.57 8.09 -1.91
N ALA A 107 -7.82 8.52 -2.12
CA ALA A 107 -8.18 9.28 -3.31
C ALA A 107 -7.40 10.61 -3.43
N VAL A 108 -7.24 11.33 -2.32
CA VAL A 108 -6.44 12.58 -2.28
C VAL A 108 -4.97 12.29 -2.57
N THR A 109 -4.40 11.24 -1.98
CA THR A 109 -3.01 10.82 -2.22
C THR A 109 -2.79 10.46 -3.70
N LEU A 110 -3.70 9.70 -4.31
CA LEU A 110 -3.62 9.32 -5.73
C LEU A 110 -3.65 10.56 -6.62
N GLN A 111 -4.57 11.50 -6.37
CA GLN A 111 -4.66 12.74 -7.13
C GLN A 111 -3.38 13.59 -7.04
N GLU A 112 -2.79 13.72 -5.85
CA GLU A 112 -1.55 14.47 -5.67
C GLU A 112 -0.34 13.77 -6.31
N LEU A 113 -0.23 12.45 -6.19
CA LEU A 113 0.83 11.68 -6.86
C LEU A 113 0.73 11.81 -8.38
N GLN A 114 -0.48 11.75 -8.94
CA GLN A 114 -0.72 11.98 -10.37
C GLN A 114 -0.25 13.36 -10.80
N ARG A 115 -0.69 14.42 -10.09
CA ARG A 115 -0.32 15.81 -10.39
C ARG A 115 1.19 16.03 -10.35
N ILE A 116 1.88 15.45 -9.36
CA ILE A 116 3.33 15.54 -9.24
C ILE A 116 4.01 14.80 -10.39
N CYS A 117 3.55 13.58 -10.71
CA CYS A 117 4.06 12.79 -11.82
C CYS A 117 3.95 13.57 -13.15
N ASP A 118 2.78 14.14 -13.45
CA ASP A 118 2.56 14.90 -14.67
C ASP A 118 3.47 16.13 -14.72
N THR A 119 3.66 16.83 -13.60
CA THR A 119 4.56 17.99 -13.52
C THR A 119 6.02 17.60 -13.82
N LEU A 120 6.49 16.51 -13.22
CA LEU A 120 7.87 16.03 -13.40
C LEU A 120 8.11 15.46 -14.80
N ALA A 121 7.12 14.83 -15.41
CA ALA A 121 7.21 14.25 -16.75
C ALA A 121 7.42 15.30 -17.87
N HIS A 122 7.07 16.56 -17.62
CA HIS A 122 7.31 17.68 -18.55
C HIS A 122 8.62 18.44 -18.26
N HIS A 123 9.39 18.02 -17.25
CA HIS A 123 10.59 18.73 -16.81
C HIS A 123 11.82 18.30 -17.62
N HIS A 124 12.65 19.25 -18.07
CA HIS A 124 13.82 18.96 -18.93
C HIS A 124 14.94 18.11 -18.30
N GLN A 125 14.86 17.77 -17.01
CA GLN A 125 15.94 17.08 -16.30
C GLN A 125 15.69 15.56 -16.33
N PRO A 126 16.66 14.73 -16.74
CA PRO A 126 16.50 13.28 -16.74
C PRO A 126 16.13 12.70 -15.37
N ALA A 127 16.73 13.22 -14.29
CA ALA A 127 16.42 12.81 -12.92
C ALA A 127 14.94 13.07 -12.55
N ALA A 128 14.31 14.12 -13.11
CA ALA A 128 12.89 14.38 -12.88
C ALA A 128 12.02 13.32 -13.58
N HIS A 129 12.40 12.89 -14.79
CA HIS A 129 11.71 11.80 -15.48
C HIS A 129 11.86 10.45 -14.75
N GLU A 130 13.04 10.15 -14.22
CA GLU A 130 13.26 8.95 -13.40
C GLU A 130 12.38 8.95 -12.15
N LEU A 131 12.33 10.07 -11.44
CA LEU A 131 11.46 10.24 -10.28
C LEU A 131 9.98 10.13 -10.66
N ALA A 132 9.56 10.72 -11.79
CA ALA A 132 8.20 10.60 -12.32
C ALA A 132 7.83 9.14 -12.57
N ALA A 133 8.73 8.34 -13.16
CA ALA A 133 8.49 6.92 -13.43
C ALA A 133 8.31 6.09 -12.13
N ILE A 134 9.05 6.41 -11.06
CA ILE A 134 8.87 5.78 -9.75
C ILE A 134 7.51 6.18 -9.16
N ILE A 135 7.17 7.47 -9.18
CA ILE A 135 5.90 8.00 -8.65
C ILE A 135 4.70 7.43 -9.41
N TRP A 136 4.80 7.29 -10.74
CA TRP A 136 3.76 6.66 -11.54
C TRP A 136 3.53 5.19 -11.13
N ARG A 137 4.60 4.43 -10.93
CA ARG A 137 4.48 3.04 -10.44
C ARG A 137 3.87 2.98 -9.04
N LEU A 138 4.15 3.97 -8.20
CA LEU A 138 3.55 4.09 -6.86
C LEU A 138 2.04 4.37 -6.99
N HIS A 139 1.65 5.32 -7.83
CA HIS A 139 0.26 5.63 -8.13
C HIS A 139 -0.50 4.38 -8.62
N CYS A 140 0.04 3.66 -9.62
CA CYS A 140 -0.58 2.44 -10.16
C CYS A 140 -0.66 1.30 -9.13
N SER A 141 0.31 1.19 -8.22
CA SER A 141 0.27 0.17 -7.17
C SER A 141 -0.78 0.52 -6.11
N LEU A 142 -0.86 1.79 -5.71
CA LEU A 142 -1.81 2.29 -4.72
C LEU A 142 -3.25 2.32 -5.23
N SER A 143 -3.49 2.61 -6.51
CA SER A 143 -4.86 2.68 -7.05
C SER A 143 -5.59 1.33 -6.97
N GLN A 144 -4.86 0.22 -6.93
CA GLN A 144 -5.46 -1.08 -6.67
C GLN A 144 -6.19 -1.12 -5.32
N LEU A 145 -5.74 -0.36 -4.30
CA LEU A 145 -6.37 -0.27 -2.99
C LEU A 145 -7.76 0.40 -3.02
N GLU A 146 -8.13 1.10 -4.09
CA GLU A 146 -9.49 1.66 -4.23
C GLU A 146 -10.54 0.53 -4.26
N GLN A 147 -10.16 -0.63 -4.79
CA GLN A 147 -11.04 -1.81 -4.85
C GLN A 147 -11.07 -2.59 -3.51
N ALA A 148 -10.34 -2.13 -2.49
CA ALA A 148 -10.33 -2.79 -1.19
C ALA A 148 -11.69 -2.63 -0.50
N PRO A 149 -12.20 -3.71 0.15
CA PRO A 149 -13.45 -3.61 0.88
C PRO A 149 -13.35 -2.53 1.95
N ALA A 150 -14.45 -1.80 2.14
CA ALA A 150 -14.55 -0.71 3.11
C ALA A 150 -14.13 -1.17 4.52
N GLN A 151 -13.79 -0.19 5.37
CA GLN A 151 -13.42 -0.48 6.75
C GLN A 151 -14.51 -1.30 7.45
N GLY A 152 -14.14 -2.44 8.04
CA GLY A 152 -15.07 -3.31 8.78
C GLY A 152 -15.78 -4.41 7.99
N THR A 153 -15.71 -4.43 6.66
CA THR A 153 -16.48 -5.39 5.83
C THR A 153 -15.96 -6.83 5.82
N LEU A 154 -14.79 -7.13 6.40
CA LEU A 154 -14.28 -8.51 6.54
C LEU A 154 -14.95 -9.30 7.67
N SER A 155 -16.10 -8.84 8.17
CA SER A 155 -16.96 -9.63 9.06
C SER A 155 -17.71 -10.69 8.24
N PRO A 156 -17.66 -11.99 8.61
CA PRO A 156 -18.31 -13.07 7.86
C PRO A 156 -19.85 -13.03 7.80
N GLY A 157 -20.49 -11.95 8.27
CA GLY A 157 -21.94 -11.86 8.45
C GLY A 157 -22.68 -10.96 7.46
N TYR A 158 -22.02 -10.36 6.47
CA TYR A 158 -22.64 -9.32 5.61
C TYR A 158 -22.88 -9.72 4.15
N LEU A 159 -23.01 -11.02 3.86
CA LEU A 159 -23.41 -11.52 2.53
C LEU A 159 -24.51 -12.60 2.59
N MET A 160 -25.42 -12.50 3.56
CA MET A 160 -26.74 -13.13 3.45
C MET A 160 -27.83 -12.07 3.49
N THR A 161 -28.02 -11.41 2.36
CA THR A 161 -29.36 -11.08 1.85
C THR A 161 -29.30 -11.22 0.34
N PRO A 162 -30.09 -12.13 -0.27
CA PRO A 162 -30.41 -11.98 -1.68
C PRO A 162 -31.23 -10.69 -1.81
N GLN A 163 -30.83 -9.81 -2.73
CA GLN A 163 -31.76 -8.77 -3.19
C GLN A 163 -32.95 -9.49 -3.84
N ALA A 164 -34.14 -9.14 -3.35
CA ALA A 164 -35.43 -9.58 -3.87
C ALA A 164 -35.66 -9.04 -5.29
#